data_AF-A0A8H5L8U9-F1
#
_entry.id   AF-A0A8H5L8U9-F1
#
_cell.length_a   1.000
_cell.length_b   1.000
_cell.length_c   1.000
_cell.angle_alpha   90.00
_cell.angle_beta   90.00
_cell.angle_gamma   90.00
#
_symmetry.space_group_name_H-M   'P 1'
#
loop_
_entity.id
_entity.type
_entity.pdbx_description
1 polymer ?
#
loop_
_entity_poly.entity_id
_entity_poly.type
_entity_poly.pdbx_seq_one_letter_code
_entity_poly.pdbx_strand_id
1 'polypeptide(L)'
;MTGTHSIITPAIMYWGTPVALITTSNEDGTANIGPISSVWWLGHRCLLGLASGSQTTLNLFRTKQCVINLPSADMAHYINPIAKTTGTPTVPPGKKNRGYTHCKDKFSASGLTQQPSDLVQPPRISECPVQMEAEVTNSMDLMQDVPDRKGLLIAIEVKILRTHVRNDLRMEGYENRIDPDRWRPLIMSFQEFYGLAPEKAAESSLGTIDEERYRVITRSNVVKQEGDMDTFDTMDTDICPDGDSRTEREMVVKLMVAHFTAVVAFCNWQSLRNEKLDTIEPILFLLSPLIVVAQTALGVIIINLSFVYDIALSPKSFHIHLETYARRWNTLFGKKPSPPWRTPTGSRQSRFGSAWIRLGRATAIFATLFQFAATVFLYQRRKNRHGWDALTVLDHRTFELSVGGAAVSLLSLALLLKLPGFGYMPETMYIPEYKPDPAVIFCRGDSRRCPSWYQILYASDIGSATSAATWLAVRRDL
;
A
#
# COMPACT_ATOMS: atom_id res chain seq x y z
N MET A 1 -36.16 25.50 12.14
CA MET A 1 -35.97 25.26 10.69
C MET A 1 -36.25 23.79 10.44
N THR A 2 -37.39 23.45 9.84
CA THR A 2 -37.65 22.08 9.38
C THR A 2 -36.69 21.81 8.23
N GLY A 3 -35.74 20.88 8.43
CA GLY A 3 -34.79 20.53 7.37
C GLY A 3 -35.54 20.04 6.12
N THR A 4 -35.12 20.50 4.95
CA THR A 4 -35.69 20.10 3.65
C THR A 4 -35.32 18.67 3.24
N HIS A 5 -34.56 17.95 4.09
CA HIS A 5 -34.01 16.64 3.80
C HIS A 5 -34.34 15.66 4.93
N SER A 6 -34.72 14.44 4.54
CA SER A 6 -34.94 13.31 5.45
C SER A 6 -33.80 12.30 5.33
N ILE A 7 -33.36 11.74 6.45
CA ILE A 7 -32.34 10.69 6.49
C ILE A 7 -33.03 9.33 6.31
N ILE A 8 -32.66 8.60 5.27
CA ILE A 8 -33.15 7.25 4.95
C ILE A 8 -32.01 6.36 4.46
N THR A 9 -32.21 5.03 4.48
CA THR A 9 -31.25 4.04 3.97
C THR A 9 -31.93 3.13 2.94
N PRO A 10 -31.99 3.53 1.65
CA PRO A 10 -32.60 2.73 0.59
C PRO A 10 -31.89 1.39 0.38
N ALA A 11 -32.65 0.35 -0.01
CA ALA A 11 -32.10 -0.98 -0.29
C ALA A 11 -31.32 -1.05 -1.63
N ILE A 12 -31.54 -0.09 -2.53
CA ILE A 12 -30.86 0.06 -3.82
C ILE A 12 -30.54 1.54 -4.05
N MET A 13 -29.48 1.82 -4.81
CA MET A 13 -29.01 3.18 -5.11
C MET A 13 -29.09 3.48 -6.61
N TYR A 14 -30.18 3.05 -7.26
CA TYR A 14 -30.38 3.21 -8.71
C TYR A 14 -30.90 4.61 -9.04
N TRP A 15 -30.04 5.61 -8.89
CA TRP A 15 -30.38 7.02 -9.07
C TRP A 15 -30.63 7.45 -10.53
N GLY A 16 -30.58 6.52 -11.48
CA GLY A 16 -30.71 6.78 -12.91
C GLY A 16 -29.43 6.43 -13.65
N THR A 17 -29.37 5.23 -14.19
CA THR A 17 -28.23 4.76 -15.00
C THR A 17 -28.72 4.17 -16.32
N PRO A 18 -27.92 4.23 -17.40
CA PRO A 18 -28.29 3.59 -18.64
C PRO A 18 -28.40 2.08 -18.44
N VAL A 19 -29.41 1.48 -19.06
CA VAL A 19 -29.49 0.03 -19.20
C VAL A 19 -28.47 -0.40 -20.25
N ALA A 20 -27.79 -1.51 -20.02
CA ALA A 20 -26.93 -2.15 -21.00
C ALA A 20 -27.22 -3.66 -21.08
N LEU A 21 -27.10 -4.22 -22.27
CA LEU A 21 -27.20 -5.65 -22.55
C LEU A 21 -25.81 -6.18 -22.88
N ILE A 22 -25.24 -6.97 -21.97
CA ILE A 22 -23.91 -7.55 -22.13
C ILE A 22 -24.03 -8.92 -22.79
N THR A 23 -23.55 -9.04 -24.02
CA THR A 23 -23.45 -10.35 -24.69
C THR A 23 -22.10 -10.99 -24.42
N THR A 24 -22.12 -12.30 -24.19
CA THR A 24 -20.95 -13.12 -23.86
C THR A 24 -21.13 -14.51 -24.47
N SER A 25 -20.03 -15.24 -24.68
CA SER A 25 -20.08 -16.62 -25.19
C SER A 25 -20.15 -17.62 -24.02
N ASN A 26 -21.03 -18.61 -24.11
CA ASN A 26 -21.06 -19.78 -23.23
C ASN A 26 -19.99 -20.80 -23.64
N GLU A 27 -19.84 -21.88 -22.86
CA GLU A 27 -18.85 -22.94 -23.11
C GLU A 27 -19.11 -23.71 -24.41
N ASP A 28 -20.38 -23.88 -24.77
CA ASP A 28 -20.82 -24.55 -26.00
C ASP A 28 -20.85 -23.63 -27.23
N GLY A 29 -20.32 -22.41 -27.12
CA GLY A 29 -20.30 -21.41 -28.17
C GLY A 29 -21.61 -20.63 -28.36
N THR A 30 -22.69 -20.98 -27.65
CA THR A 30 -23.94 -20.21 -27.71
C THR A 30 -23.79 -18.86 -26.99
N ALA A 31 -24.59 -17.87 -27.36
CA ALA A 31 -24.55 -16.55 -26.74
C ALA A 31 -25.42 -16.46 -25.48
N ASN A 32 -24.97 -15.69 -24.48
CA ASN A 32 -25.74 -15.30 -23.30
C ASN A 32 -25.89 -13.78 -23.25
N ILE A 33 -27.07 -13.30 -22.84
CA ILE A 33 -27.37 -11.88 -22.62
C ILE A 33 -27.50 -11.61 -21.11
N GLY A 34 -26.78 -10.61 -20.60
CA GLY A 34 -26.91 -10.10 -19.24
C GLY A 34 -27.39 -8.65 -19.23
N PRO A 35 -28.66 -8.38 -18.88
CA PRO A 35 -29.11 -7.01 -18.61
C PRO A 35 -28.47 -6.47 -17.34
N ILE A 36 -27.93 -5.26 -17.42
CA ILE A 36 -27.32 -4.55 -16.29
C ILE A 36 -27.71 -3.07 -16.31
N SER A 37 -27.57 -2.44 -15.14
CA SER A 37 -27.67 -0.99 -14.95
C SER A 37 -26.47 -0.41 -14.20
N SER A 38 -25.43 -1.22 -13.96
CA SER A 38 -24.19 -0.80 -13.30
C SER A 38 -23.08 -0.72 -14.34
N VAL A 39 -23.07 0.38 -15.08
CA VAL A 39 -22.18 0.63 -16.21
C VAL A 39 -21.81 2.11 -16.32
N TRP A 40 -20.54 2.42 -16.56
CA TRP A 40 -20.05 3.78 -16.84
C TRP A 40 -18.73 3.75 -17.60
N TRP A 41 -18.38 4.88 -18.23
CA TRP A 41 -17.21 5.01 -19.12
C TRP A 41 -16.22 6.06 -18.61
N LEU A 42 -14.94 5.80 -18.85
CA LEU A 42 -13.83 6.71 -18.62
C LEU A 42 -12.86 6.59 -19.81
N GLY A 43 -12.91 7.57 -20.72
CA GLY A 43 -12.25 7.45 -22.02
C GLY A 43 -12.78 6.22 -22.79
N HIS A 44 -11.88 5.42 -23.36
CA HIS A 44 -12.22 4.15 -24.05
C HIS A 44 -12.24 2.93 -23.10
N ARG A 45 -12.47 3.15 -21.82
CA ARG A 45 -12.68 2.10 -20.81
C ARG A 45 -14.12 2.13 -20.31
N CYS A 46 -14.66 0.95 -20.06
CA CYS A 46 -15.98 0.76 -19.46
C CYS A 46 -15.85 -0.08 -18.20
N LEU A 47 -16.54 0.30 -17.14
CA LEU A 47 -16.61 -0.45 -15.90
C LEU A 47 -17.98 -1.11 -15.78
N LEU A 48 -17.98 -2.40 -15.47
CA LEU A 48 -19.17 -3.23 -15.33
C LEU A 48 -19.28 -3.74 -13.89
N GLY A 49 -20.35 -3.37 -13.19
CA GLY A 49 -20.65 -3.90 -11.86
C GLY A 49 -21.54 -5.14 -11.95
N LEU A 50 -21.01 -6.31 -11.58
CA LEU A 50 -21.70 -7.59 -11.74
C LEU A 50 -21.69 -8.41 -10.44
N ALA A 51 -22.71 -9.26 -10.26
CA ALA A 51 -22.65 -10.33 -9.27
C ALA A 51 -21.64 -11.40 -9.72
N SER A 52 -20.77 -11.86 -8.82
CA SER A 52 -19.70 -12.81 -9.15
C SER A 52 -20.21 -14.13 -9.73
N GLY A 53 -21.30 -14.66 -9.16
CA GLY A 53 -21.95 -15.89 -9.61
C GLY A 53 -22.90 -15.75 -10.80
N SER A 54 -22.79 -14.71 -11.63
CA SER A 54 -23.61 -14.56 -12.84
C SER A 54 -22.98 -15.28 -14.03
N GLN A 55 -23.80 -15.84 -14.94
CA GLN A 55 -23.28 -16.48 -16.17
C GLN A 55 -22.43 -15.51 -17.00
N THR A 56 -22.83 -14.24 -17.07
CA THR A 56 -22.07 -13.18 -17.75
C THR A 56 -20.68 -13.03 -17.13
N THR A 57 -20.57 -12.98 -15.80
CA THR A 57 -19.28 -12.87 -15.09
C THR A 57 -18.39 -14.08 -15.36
N LEU A 58 -18.95 -15.29 -15.28
CA LEU A 58 -18.22 -16.53 -15.56
C LEU A 58 -17.69 -16.54 -17.00
N ASN A 59 -18.51 -16.13 -17.96
CA ASN A 59 -18.12 -16.03 -19.36
C ASN A 59 -17.04 -14.95 -19.58
N LEU A 60 -17.16 -13.78 -18.95
CA LEU A 60 -16.17 -12.70 -19.02
C LEU A 60 -14.82 -13.13 -18.49
N PHE A 61 -14.78 -13.84 -17.37
CA PHE A 61 -13.51 -14.32 -16.80
C PHE A 61 -12.87 -15.43 -17.63
N ARG A 62 -13.67 -16.26 -18.29
CA ARG A 62 -13.19 -17.34 -19.15
C ARG A 62 -12.71 -16.85 -20.52
N THR A 63 -13.50 -16.00 -21.19
CA THR A 63 -13.27 -15.61 -22.58
C THR A 63 -12.60 -14.25 -22.73
N LYS A 64 -12.67 -13.42 -21.68
CA LYS A 64 -12.20 -12.03 -21.70
C LYS A 64 -12.84 -11.14 -22.76
N GLN A 65 -13.93 -11.58 -23.40
CA GLN A 65 -14.57 -10.86 -24.50
C GLN A 65 -16.06 -10.63 -24.23
N CYS A 66 -16.57 -9.46 -24.61
CA CYS A 66 -17.99 -9.14 -24.59
C CYS A 66 -18.37 -8.08 -25.62
N VAL A 67 -19.68 -7.91 -25.81
CA VAL A 67 -20.23 -6.69 -26.41
C VAL A 67 -21.15 -6.01 -25.41
N ILE A 68 -20.98 -4.70 -25.25
CA ILE A 68 -21.90 -3.84 -24.51
C ILE A 68 -22.88 -3.25 -25.54
N ASN A 69 -24.16 -3.60 -25.45
CA ASN A 69 -25.20 -3.09 -26.33
C ASN A 69 -26.10 -2.15 -25.54
N LEU A 70 -26.32 -0.93 -26.02
CA LEU A 70 -27.16 0.06 -25.36
C LEU A 70 -28.52 0.15 -26.07
N PRO A 71 -29.60 -0.28 -25.41
CA PRO A 71 -30.97 -0.16 -25.93
C PRO A 71 -31.47 1.29 -25.89
N SER A 72 -32.34 1.63 -26.84
CA SER A 72 -33.13 2.87 -26.80
C SER A 72 -34.34 2.76 -25.85
N ALA A 73 -34.91 3.91 -25.49
CA ALA A 73 -35.98 4.03 -24.50
C ALA A 73 -37.26 3.23 -24.83
N ASP A 74 -37.49 2.87 -26.09
CA ASP A 74 -38.62 2.08 -26.58
C ASP A 74 -38.41 0.55 -26.50
N MET A 75 -37.22 0.10 -26.11
CA MET A 75 -36.84 -1.31 -26.15
C MET A 75 -37.12 -2.09 -24.84
N ALA A 76 -37.85 -1.52 -23.88
CA ALA A 76 -38.15 -2.19 -22.60
C ALA A 76 -38.83 -3.57 -22.77
N HIS A 77 -39.62 -3.73 -23.84
CA HIS A 77 -40.32 -4.96 -24.17
C HIS A 77 -39.38 -6.14 -24.52
N TYR A 78 -38.16 -5.86 -25.02
CA TYR A 78 -37.12 -6.90 -25.23
C TYR A 78 -36.45 -7.34 -23.92
N ILE A 79 -36.40 -6.47 -22.92
CA ILE A 79 -35.58 -6.66 -21.72
C ILE A 79 -36.35 -7.41 -20.64
N ASN A 80 -37.62 -7.07 -20.43
CA ASN A 80 -38.45 -7.69 -19.40
C ASN A 80 -38.52 -9.23 -19.46
N PRO A 81 -38.65 -9.86 -20.65
CA PRO A 81 -38.68 -11.33 -20.75
C PRO A 81 -37.42 -12.01 -20.20
N ILE A 82 -36.26 -11.33 -20.21
CA ILE A 82 -34.97 -11.90 -19.81
C ILE A 82 -34.47 -11.38 -18.44
N ALA A 83 -35.08 -10.34 -17.88
CA ALA A 83 -34.62 -9.65 -16.66
C ALA A 83 -34.59 -10.54 -15.40
N LYS A 84 -35.54 -11.47 -15.28
CA LYS A 84 -35.61 -12.47 -14.19
C LYS A 84 -35.12 -13.85 -14.63
N THR A 85 -34.14 -13.89 -15.53
CA THR A 85 -33.56 -15.16 -15.98
C THR A 85 -32.08 -15.29 -15.63
N THR A 86 -31.56 -16.52 -15.62
CA THR A 86 -30.13 -16.79 -15.45
C THR A 86 -29.69 -17.86 -16.45
N GLY A 87 -28.51 -17.68 -17.05
CA GLY A 87 -27.92 -18.68 -17.96
C GLY A 87 -27.29 -19.87 -17.23
N THR A 88 -27.11 -19.76 -15.92
CA THR A 88 -26.61 -20.84 -15.07
C THR A 88 -27.68 -21.92 -14.89
N PRO A 89 -27.42 -23.21 -15.23
CA PRO A 89 -28.41 -24.28 -15.17
C PRO A 89 -29.00 -24.49 -13.76
N THR A 90 -28.14 -24.45 -12.75
CA THR A 90 -28.55 -24.53 -11.34
C THR A 90 -28.80 -23.12 -10.81
N VAL A 91 -30.06 -22.73 -10.67
CA VAL A 91 -30.44 -21.41 -10.16
C VAL A 91 -30.09 -21.31 -8.67
N PRO A 92 -29.22 -20.36 -8.25
CA PRO A 92 -28.88 -20.18 -6.84
C PRO A 92 -30.11 -19.88 -5.97
N PRO A 93 -30.17 -20.34 -4.70
CA PRO A 93 -31.33 -20.15 -3.83
C PRO A 93 -31.79 -18.69 -3.71
N GLY A 94 -30.85 -17.75 -3.54
CA GLY A 94 -31.16 -16.32 -3.47
C GLY A 94 -31.73 -15.72 -4.76
N LYS A 95 -31.43 -16.30 -5.93
CA LYS A 95 -32.06 -15.93 -7.21
C LYS A 95 -33.45 -16.56 -7.32
N LYS A 96 -33.58 -17.84 -6.97
CA LYS A 96 -34.87 -18.56 -6.98
C LYS A 96 -35.91 -17.88 -6.08
N ASN A 97 -35.52 -17.45 -4.88
CA ASN A 97 -36.39 -16.74 -3.94
C ASN A 97 -36.88 -15.38 -4.48
N ARG A 98 -36.16 -14.78 -5.43
CA ARG A 98 -36.56 -13.54 -6.13
C ARG A 98 -37.32 -13.80 -7.44
N GLY A 99 -37.68 -15.06 -7.70
CA GLY A 99 -38.44 -15.47 -8.88
C GLY A 99 -37.62 -15.64 -10.15
N TYR A 100 -36.30 -15.81 -10.04
CA TYR A 100 -35.47 -16.07 -11.22
C TYR A 100 -35.64 -17.51 -11.71
N THR A 101 -35.68 -17.68 -13.04
CA THR A 101 -35.71 -18.99 -13.70
C THR A 101 -34.47 -19.19 -14.58
N HIS A 102 -34.14 -20.44 -14.88
CA HIS A 102 -33.10 -20.74 -15.84
C HIS A 102 -33.61 -20.47 -17.27
N CYS A 103 -32.81 -19.75 -18.06
CA CYS A 103 -33.03 -19.54 -19.49
C CYS A 103 -31.67 -19.57 -20.19
N LYS A 104 -31.45 -20.63 -20.98
CA LYS A 104 -30.22 -20.79 -21.77
C LYS A 104 -30.23 -19.84 -22.97
N ASP A 105 -31.30 -19.86 -23.76
CA ASP A 105 -31.45 -19.06 -24.97
C ASP A 105 -32.26 -17.78 -24.70
N LYS A 106 -31.53 -16.73 -24.33
CA LYS A 106 -32.12 -15.42 -24.04
C LYS A 106 -32.38 -14.58 -25.29
N PHE A 107 -31.78 -14.91 -26.44
CA PHE A 107 -32.10 -14.23 -27.70
C PHE A 107 -33.52 -14.59 -28.12
N SER A 108 -33.85 -15.88 -28.14
CA SER A 108 -35.21 -16.33 -28.43
C SER A 108 -36.23 -15.81 -27.40
N ALA A 109 -35.89 -15.82 -26.11
CA ALA A 109 -36.81 -15.35 -25.06
C ALA A 109 -37.09 -13.85 -25.11
N SER A 110 -36.12 -13.04 -25.55
CA SER A 110 -36.30 -11.59 -25.71
C SER A 110 -36.91 -11.21 -27.06
N GLY A 111 -36.69 -12.00 -28.11
CA GLY A 111 -36.99 -11.64 -29.49
C GLY A 111 -35.91 -10.76 -30.15
N LEU A 112 -34.71 -10.68 -29.54
CA LEU A 112 -33.56 -9.95 -30.09
C LEU A 112 -32.83 -10.78 -31.15
N THR A 113 -32.15 -10.10 -32.07
CA THR A 113 -31.45 -10.74 -33.19
C THR A 113 -29.94 -10.63 -33.05
N GLN A 114 -29.25 -11.78 -33.11
CA GLN A 114 -27.78 -11.84 -33.12
C GLN A 114 -27.22 -11.21 -34.40
N GLN A 115 -26.22 -10.35 -34.23
CA GLN A 115 -25.41 -9.78 -35.30
C GLN A 115 -23.93 -10.14 -35.06
N PRO A 116 -23.18 -10.61 -36.07
CA PRO A 116 -21.75 -10.87 -35.89
C PRO A 116 -20.98 -9.62 -35.45
N SER A 117 -20.01 -9.84 -34.57
CA SER A 117 -18.99 -8.87 -34.15
C SER A 117 -17.78 -8.97 -35.07
N ASP A 118 -16.98 -7.89 -35.15
CA ASP A 118 -15.83 -7.83 -36.05
C ASP A 118 -14.53 -8.34 -35.39
N LEU A 119 -14.36 -8.07 -34.09
CA LEU A 119 -13.11 -8.25 -33.34
C LEU A 119 -13.25 -9.24 -32.18
N VAL A 120 -14.47 -9.47 -31.69
CA VAL A 120 -14.74 -10.38 -30.56
C VAL A 120 -15.68 -11.52 -30.94
N GLN A 121 -15.64 -12.63 -30.20
CA GLN A 121 -16.52 -13.78 -30.44
C GLN A 121 -18.02 -13.55 -30.15
N PRO A 122 -18.43 -12.95 -29.00
CA PRO A 122 -19.86 -12.81 -28.70
C PRO A 122 -20.55 -11.87 -29.69
N PRO A 123 -21.83 -12.13 -30.03
CA PRO A 123 -22.55 -11.34 -31.04
C PRO A 123 -23.00 -9.98 -30.49
N ARG A 124 -23.15 -9.01 -31.37
CA ARG A 124 -23.89 -7.77 -31.12
C ARG A 124 -25.40 -8.03 -31.20
N ILE A 125 -26.20 -7.06 -30.77
CA ILE A 125 -27.68 -7.11 -30.81
C ILE A 125 -28.17 -6.13 -31.87
N SER A 126 -28.73 -6.63 -32.97
CA SER A 126 -29.09 -5.86 -34.17
C SER A 126 -29.99 -4.66 -33.89
N GLU A 127 -30.91 -4.81 -32.93
CA GLU A 127 -31.89 -3.80 -32.57
C GLU A 127 -31.28 -2.67 -31.70
N CYS A 128 -30.15 -2.94 -31.02
CA CYS A 128 -29.52 -1.93 -30.17
C CYS A 128 -28.79 -0.89 -31.04
N PRO A 129 -29.12 0.40 -30.91
CA PRO A 129 -28.58 1.46 -31.75
C PRO A 129 -27.10 1.82 -31.46
N VAL A 130 -26.57 1.43 -30.30
CA VAL A 130 -25.15 1.60 -29.96
C VAL A 130 -24.61 0.27 -29.43
N GLN A 131 -23.48 -0.18 -29.97
CA GLN A 131 -22.87 -1.46 -29.63
C GLN A 131 -21.36 -1.28 -29.53
N MET A 132 -20.73 -1.83 -28.50
CA MET A 132 -19.28 -1.71 -28.29
C MET A 132 -18.67 -3.08 -28.05
N GLU A 133 -17.75 -3.47 -28.91
CA GLU A 133 -16.95 -4.69 -28.77
C GLU A 133 -15.81 -4.42 -27.79
N ALA A 134 -15.60 -5.32 -26.82
CA ALA A 134 -14.70 -5.04 -25.71
C ALA A 134 -14.00 -6.28 -25.15
N GLU A 135 -12.84 -6.02 -24.54
CA GLU A 135 -12.02 -7.03 -23.86
C GLU A 135 -11.78 -6.68 -22.39
N VAL A 136 -11.86 -7.68 -21.52
CA VAL A 136 -11.59 -7.53 -20.08
C VAL A 136 -10.10 -7.27 -19.86
N THR A 137 -9.78 -6.16 -19.20
CA THR A 137 -8.39 -5.80 -18.86
C THR A 137 -8.09 -5.89 -17.39
N ASN A 138 -9.10 -5.70 -16.53
CA ASN A 138 -8.92 -5.77 -15.09
C ASN A 138 -10.21 -6.14 -14.37
N SER A 139 -10.11 -6.56 -13.11
CA SER A 139 -11.25 -6.78 -12.24
C SER A 139 -10.89 -6.64 -10.77
N MET A 140 -11.85 -6.17 -9.96
CA MET A 140 -11.67 -5.99 -8.53
C MET A 140 -12.90 -6.49 -7.76
N ASP A 141 -12.65 -7.27 -6.71
CA ASP A 141 -13.66 -7.63 -5.72
C ASP A 141 -14.12 -6.39 -4.94
N LEU A 142 -15.43 -6.21 -4.80
CA LEU A 142 -16.01 -5.13 -4.01
C LEU A 142 -16.27 -5.58 -2.56
N MET A 143 -16.56 -4.60 -1.69
CA MET A 143 -16.92 -4.80 -0.28
C MET A 143 -15.79 -5.44 0.54
N GLN A 144 -14.56 -4.94 0.37
CA GLN A 144 -13.36 -5.45 1.08
C GLN A 144 -13.46 -5.30 2.61
N ASP A 145 -14.21 -4.31 3.07
CA ASP A 145 -14.48 -3.96 4.47
C ASP A 145 -15.55 -4.84 5.14
N VAL A 146 -16.27 -5.66 4.36
CA VAL A 146 -17.35 -6.53 4.85
C VAL A 146 -17.03 -7.99 4.50
N PRO A 147 -16.29 -8.73 5.34
CA PRO A 147 -15.70 -10.03 4.99
C PRO A 147 -16.70 -11.11 4.53
N ASP A 148 -17.93 -11.12 5.05
CA ASP A 148 -18.98 -12.07 4.65
C ASP A 148 -19.63 -11.73 3.29
N ARG A 149 -19.38 -10.53 2.77
CA ARG A 149 -19.93 -10.03 1.49
C ARG A 149 -18.87 -9.78 0.43
N LYS A 150 -17.59 -9.74 0.82
CA LYS A 150 -16.45 -9.57 -0.08
C LYS A 150 -16.55 -10.52 -1.28
N GLY A 151 -16.39 -9.96 -2.48
CA GLY A 151 -16.39 -10.73 -3.73
C GLY A 151 -17.76 -11.24 -4.18
N LEU A 152 -18.86 -10.91 -3.49
CA LEU A 152 -20.21 -11.15 -4.03
C LEU A 152 -20.51 -10.27 -5.25
N LEU A 153 -19.92 -9.08 -5.27
CA LEU A 153 -19.97 -8.11 -6.36
C LEU A 153 -18.55 -7.83 -6.84
N ILE A 154 -18.40 -7.65 -8.15
CA ILE A 154 -17.13 -7.41 -8.82
C ILE A 154 -17.29 -6.20 -9.73
N ALA A 155 -16.30 -5.32 -9.75
CA ALA A 155 -16.13 -4.32 -10.79
C ALA A 155 -15.17 -4.88 -11.86
N ILE A 156 -15.61 -4.94 -13.11
CA ILE A 156 -14.80 -5.43 -14.23
C ILE A 156 -14.52 -4.27 -15.18
N GLU A 157 -13.24 -4.00 -15.40
CA GLU A 157 -12.79 -3.06 -16.41
C GLU A 157 -12.68 -3.76 -17.75
N VAL A 158 -13.32 -3.18 -18.76
CA VAL A 158 -13.17 -3.60 -20.15
C VAL A 158 -12.64 -2.45 -21.01
N LYS A 159 -11.74 -2.78 -21.92
CA LYS A 159 -11.25 -1.88 -22.98
C LYS A 159 -12.20 -1.98 -24.17
N ILE A 160 -12.69 -0.84 -24.64
CA ILE A 160 -13.45 -0.79 -25.89
C ILE A 160 -12.48 -0.94 -27.06
N LEU A 161 -12.79 -1.88 -27.95
CA LEU A 161 -12.01 -2.16 -29.15
C LEU A 161 -12.63 -1.47 -30.37
N ARG A 162 -13.96 -1.52 -30.49
CA ARG A 162 -14.71 -0.94 -31.60
C ARG A 162 -16.10 -0.52 -31.15
N THR A 163 -16.56 0.61 -31.68
CA THR A 163 -17.89 1.16 -31.44
C THR A 163 -18.69 1.19 -32.74
N HIS A 164 -19.88 0.62 -32.71
CA HIS A 164 -20.86 0.65 -33.78
C HIS A 164 -22.04 1.50 -33.33
N VAL A 165 -22.42 2.47 -34.16
CA VAL A 165 -23.58 3.34 -33.92
C VAL A 165 -24.48 3.36 -35.14
N ARG A 166 -25.80 3.43 -34.91
CA ARG A 166 -26.78 3.64 -35.96
C ARG A 166 -26.48 4.97 -36.65
N ASN A 167 -26.52 5.00 -37.98
CA ASN A 167 -26.08 6.18 -38.77
C ASN A 167 -26.85 7.46 -38.45
N ASP A 168 -28.12 7.35 -38.10
CA ASP A 168 -28.95 8.47 -37.68
C ASP A 168 -28.57 9.04 -36.31
N LEU A 169 -27.73 8.37 -35.52
CA LEU A 169 -27.20 8.94 -34.28
C LEU A 169 -25.95 9.80 -34.51
N ARG A 170 -25.31 9.74 -35.68
CA ARG A 170 -24.13 10.54 -35.98
C ARG A 170 -24.53 12.00 -36.23
N MET A 171 -23.81 12.92 -35.61
CA MET A 171 -24.01 14.35 -35.82
C MET A 171 -23.54 14.74 -37.22
N GLU A 172 -24.38 15.44 -37.96
CA GLU A 172 -24.07 15.87 -39.33
C GLU A 172 -22.81 16.77 -39.36
N GLY A 173 -21.94 16.54 -40.35
CA GLY A 173 -20.68 17.29 -40.51
C GLY A 173 -19.53 16.81 -39.62
N TYR A 174 -19.76 15.84 -38.73
CA TYR A 174 -18.72 15.28 -37.86
C TYR A 174 -18.52 13.78 -38.10
N GLU A 175 -17.25 13.35 -38.06
CA GLU A 175 -16.92 11.95 -38.24
C GLU A 175 -17.27 11.13 -36.99
N ASN A 176 -16.89 11.60 -35.80
CA ASN A 176 -16.89 10.82 -34.56
C ASN A 176 -17.80 11.39 -33.45
N ARG A 177 -18.79 12.23 -33.79
CA ARG A 177 -19.69 12.84 -32.81
C ARG A 177 -21.09 12.25 -32.84
N ILE A 178 -21.68 12.06 -31.66
CA ILE A 178 -23.05 11.59 -31.48
C ILE A 178 -23.98 12.80 -31.30
N ASP A 179 -25.11 12.78 -31.98
CA ASP A 179 -26.18 13.76 -31.78
C ASP A 179 -26.97 13.43 -30.49
N PRO A 180 -26.83 14.24 -29.42
CA PRO A 180 -27.50 13.98 -28.15
C PRO A 180 -29.02 14.17 -28.23
N ASP A 181 -29.55 14.87 -29.24
CA ASP A 181 -30.98 15.05 -29.43
C ASP A 181 -31.64 13.81 -30.06
N ARG A 182 -30.85 13.02 -30.80
CA ARG A 182 -31.28 11.76 -31.44
C ARG A 182 -31.02 10.55 -30.56
N TRP A 183 -29.99 10.59 -29.70
CA TRP A 183 -29.72 9.51 -28.76
C TRP A 183 -30.72 9.48 -27.59
N ARG A 184 -31.54 8.43 -27.52
CA ARG A 184 -32.58 8.25 -26.50
C ARG A 184 -32.37 6.95 -25.72
N PRO A 185 -31.48 6.93 -24.69
CA PRO A 185 -31.18 5.73 -23.92
C PRO A 185 -32.36 5.30 -23.04
N LEU A 186 -32.47 3.99 -22.79
CA LEU A 186 -33.29 3.46 -21.70
C LEU A 186 -32.56 3.63 -20.36
N ILE A 187 -33.21 4.24 -19.38
CA ILE A 187 -32.67 4.53 -18.05
C ILE A 187 -33.36 3.66 -17.01
N MET A 188 -32.58 3.01 -16.14
CA MET A 188 -33.08 2.32 -14.94
C MET A 188 -33.02 3.28 -13.76
N SER A 189 -34.15 3.56 -13.14
CA SER A 189 -34.25 4.35 -11.91
C SER A 189 -35.17 3.63 -10.93
N PHE A 190 -34.61 3.16 -9.82
CA PHE A 190 -35.33 2.43 -8.76
C PHE A 190 -36.31 1.34 -9.24
N GLN A 191 -35.83 0.40 -10.07
CA GLN A 191 -36.62 -0.72 -10.65
C GLN A 191 -37.66 -0.32 -11.72
N GLU A 192 -37.70 0.95 -12.09
CA GLU A 192 -38.54 1.47 -13.16
C GLU A 192 -37.69 1.86 -14.37
N PHE A 193 -38.28 1.75 -15.57
CA PHE A 193 -37.67 2.20 -16.81
C PHE A 193 -38.14 3.60 -17.18
N TYR A 194 -37.19 4.47 -17.51
CA TYR A 194 -37.42 5.83 -17.97
C TYR A 194 -36.70 6.09 -19.29
N GLY A 195 -37.15 7.11 -20.02
CA GLY A 195 -36.43 7.72 -21.14
C GLY A 195 -36.13 9.18 -20.84
N LEU A 196 -35.25 9.79 -21.63
CA LEU A 196 -35.00 11.23 -21.55
C LEU A 196 -36.20 12.02 -22.09
N ALA A 197 -36.51 13.15 -21.46
CA ALA A 197 -37.48 14.11 -22.00
C ALA A 197 -37.02 14.62 -23.37
N PRO A 198 -37.92 14.90 -24.33
CA PRO A 198 -37.53 15.38 -25.66
C PRO A 198 -36.70 16.67 -25.63
N GLU A 199 -37.05 17.59 -24.74
CA GLU A 199 -36.41 18.89 -24.58
C GLU A 199 -35.15 18.81 -23.72
N LYS A 200 -34.13 19.62 -24.08
CA LYS A 200 -32.93 19.81 -23.25
C LYS A 200 -33.30 20.54 -21.96
N ALA A 201 -32.78 20.07 -20.84
CA ALA A 201 -32.98 20.75 -19.56
C ALA A 201 -32.31 22.14 -19.51
N ALA A 202 -31.10 22.24 -20.06
CA ALA A 202 -30.32 23.48 -20.21
C ALA A 202 -29.13 23.23 -21.15
N GLU A 203 -28.47 24.29 -21.57
CA GLU A 203 -27.14 24.19 -22.20
C GLU A 203 -26.07 23.83 -21.16
N SER A 204 -25.12 22.99 -21.56
CA SER A 204 -23.99 22.60 -20.72
C SER A 204 -22.78 23.48 -21.01
N SER A 205 -22.19 24.09 -19.99
CA SER A 205 -20.90 24.79 -20.15
C SER A 205 -19.79 23.84 -20.60
N LEU A 206 -19.84 22.55 -20.22
CA LEU A 206 -18.91 21.54 -20.73
C LEU A 206 -19.13 21.27 -22.22
N GLY A 207 -20.36 21.43 -22.73
CA GLY A 207 -20.68 21.29 -24.15
C GLY A 207 -20.07 22.37 -25.04
N THR A 208 -19.44 23.41 -24.46
CA THR A 208 -18.67 24.41 -25.22
C THR A 208 -17.27 23.92 -25.60
N ILE A 209 -16.79 22.84 -24.98
CA ILE A 209 -15.51 22.22 -25.28
C ILE A 209 -15.71 21.28 -26.47
N ASP A 210 -14.85 21.41 -27.48
CA ASP A 210 -14.82 20.45 -28.59
C ASP A 210 -14.53 19.03 -28.08
N GLU A 211 -15.42 18.08 -28.37
CA GLU A 211 -15.31 16.67 -27.95
C GLU A 211 -13.95 16.05 -28.29
N GLU A 212 -13.34 16.45 -29.40
CA GLU A 212 -12.03 15.95 -29.85
C GLU A 212 -10.90 16.29 -28.87
N ARG A 213 -11.05 17.33 -28.05
CA ARG A 213 -10.07 17.65 -26.99
C ARG A 213 -10.00 16.59 -25.88
N TYR A 214 -11.04 15.78 -25.72
CA TYR A 214 -11.02 14.66 -24.76
C TYR A 214 -10.25 13.44 -25.27
N ARG A 215 -9.78 13.42 -26.54
CA ARG A 215 -8.97 12.30 -27.04
C ARG A 215 -7.69 12.07 -26.28
N VAL A 216 -7.19 13.07 -25.58
CA VAL A 216 -5.93 12.99 -24.85
C VAL A 216 -5.91 11.88 -23.79
N ILE A 217 -7.06 11.52 -23.21
CA ILE A 217 -7.19 10.41 -22.26
C ILE A 217 -7.52 9.06 -22.93
N THR A 218 -7.89 9.05 -24.21
CA THR A 218 -8.22 7.84 -24.97
C THR A 218 -7.06 7.32 -25.81
N ARG A 219 -6.15 8.22 -26.23
CA ARG A 219 -4.98 7.89 -27.05
C ARG A 219 -3.79 7.45 -26.21
N SER A 220 -2.88 6.69 -26.82
CA SER A 220 -1.56 6.41 -26.23
C SER A 220 -0.46 6.62 -27.26
N ASN A 221 0.56 7.37 -26.88
CA ASN A 221 1.76 7.58 -27.70
C ASN A 221 2.65 6.32 -27.80
N VAL A 222 2.37 5.28 -27.00
CA VAL A 222 3.14 4.04 -26.94
C VAL A 222 2.38 2.87 -27.57
N VAL A 223 1.07 2.77 -27.29
CA VAL A 223 0.22 1.69 -27.78
C VAL A 223 -0.87 2.27 -28.68
N LYS A 224 -0.72 2.12 -30.00
CA LYS A 224 -1.72 2.58 -30.96
C LYS A 224 -3.06 1.88 -30.74
N GLN A 225 -4.14 2.65 -30.74
CA GLN A 225 -5.54 2.19 -30.66
C GLN A 225 -6.33 2.65 -31.90
N GLU A 226 -7.50 2.04 -32.15
CA GLU A 226 -8.42 2.55 -33.18
C GLU A 226 -8.85 3.99 -32.82
N GLY A 227 -8.74 4.92 -33.78
CA GLY A 227 -8.95 6.35 -33.56
C GLY A 227 -7.70 7.17 -33.19
N ASP A 228 -6.51 6.54 -33.14
CA ASP A 228 -5.20 7.22 -32.98
C ASP A 228 -4.58 7.66 -34.31
N MET A 229 -5.22 7.35 -35.44
CA MET A 229 -4.69 7.58 -36.80
C MET A 229 -5.00 8.98 -37.35
N ASP A 230 -5.86 9.75 -36.69
CA ASP A 230 -6.21 11.11 -37.10
C ASP A 230 -5.19 12.10 -36.54
N THR A 231 -4.69 13.01 -37.38
CA THR A 231 -3.68 14.00 -37.03
C THR A 231 -4.18 14.93 -35.93
N PHE A 232 -3.66 14.77 -34.71
CA PHE A 232 -3.88 15.72 -33.62
C PHE A 232 -2.52 16.17 -33.11
N ASP A 233 -2.33 17.48 -33.05
CA ASP A 233 -1.15 18.07 -32.40
C ASP A 233 -1.18 17.70 -30.92
N THR A 234 -0.17 16.98 -30.48
CA THR A 234 0.00 16.58 -29.08
C THR A 234 0.01 17.83 -28.19
N MET A 235 -1.12 18.13 -27.55
CA MET A 235 -1.12 19.06 -26.43
C MET A 235 -0.39 18.39 -25.27
N ASP A 236 0.61 19.09 -24.71
CA ASP A 236 1.22 18.74 -23.44
C ASP A 236 0.10 18.61 -22.40
N THR A 237 -0.17 17.38 -21.97
CA THR A 237 -1.04 17.14 -20.83
C THR A 237 -0.30 17.60 -19.60
N ASP A 238 -0.60 18.82 -19.16
CA ASP A 238 -0.33 19.24 -17.79
C ASP A 238 -1.32 18.49 -16.88
N ILE A 239 -1.10 17.17 -16.74
CA ILE A 239 -1.77 16.37 -15.73
C ILE A 239 -1.36 17.00 -14.42
N CYS A 240 -2.34 17.47 -13.66
CA CYS A 240 -2.17 18.03 -12.32
C CYS A 240 -1.07 17.22 -11.60
N PRO A 241 0.04 17.85 -11.14
CA PRO A 241 1.17 17.11 -10.63
C PRO A 241 0.66 16.16 -9.55
N ASP A 242 1.00 14.87 -9.66
CA ASP A 242 0.64 13.79 -8.74
C ASP A 242 0.97 14.19 -7.29
N GLY A 243 0.06 14.92 -6.67
CA GLY A 243 0.15 15.42 -5.32
C GLY A 243 -0.72 14.56 -4.45
N ASP A 244 -0.34 13.30 -4.25
CA ASP A 244 -0.58 12.51 -3.01
C ASP A 244 -0.35 10.98 -3.16
N SER A 245 -0.08 10.46 -4.36
CA SER A 245 0.38 9.07 -4.52
C SER A 245 1.90 9.01 -4.32
N ARG A 246 2.34 8.68 -3.10
CA ARG A 246 3.76 8.41 -2.84
C ARG A 246 4.27 7.36 -3.81
N THR A 247 5.13 7.77 -4.73
CA THR A 247 5.75 6.85 -5.67
C THR A 247 6.61 5.83 -4.91
N GLU A 248 6.75 4.62 -5.45
CA GLU A 248 7.59 3.57 -4.85
C GLU A 248 9.02 4.08 -4.57
N ARG A 249 9.52 4.97 -5.44
CA ARG A 249 10.82 5.64 -5.29
C ARG A 249 10.90 6.46 -4.01
N GLU A 250 9.88 7.25 -3.68
CA GLU A 250 9.86 8.04 -2.45
C GLU A 250 9.85 7.17 -1.19
N MET A 251 9.16 6.03 -1.24
CA MET A 251 9.15 5.07 -0.14
C MET A 251 10.52 4.43 0.08
N VAL A 252 11.20 4.06 -1.01
CA VAL A 252 12.58 3.53 -0.97
C VAL A 252 13.55 4.58 -0.44
N VAL A 253 13.45 5.83 -0.91
CA VAL A 253 14.31 6.93 -0.44
C VAL A 253 14.12 7.16 1.06
N LYS A 254 12.87 7.20 1.55
CA LYS A 254 12.58 7.34 2.99
C LYS A 254 13.21 6.20 3.80
N LEU A 255 13.12 4.97 3.30
CA LEU A 255 13.72 3.81 3.96
C LEU A 255 15.25 3.92 3.99
N MET A 256 15.89 4.30 2.87
CA MET A 256 17.34 4.49 2.79
C MET A 256 17.81 5.57 3.77
N VAL A 257 17.14 6.72 3.80
CA VAL A 257 17.48 7.82 4.73
C VAL A 257 17.39 7.36 6.19
N ALA A 258 16.35 6.61 6.57
CA ALA A 258 16.21 6.08 7.92
C ALA A 258 17.35 5.11 8.28
N HIS A 259 17.72 4.20 7.37
CA HIS A 259 18.82 3.26 7.60
C HIS A 259 20.17 3.96 7.71
N PHE A 260 20.51 4.87 6.79
CA PHE A 260 21.78 5.61 6.86
C PHE A 260 21.88 6.45 8.14
N THR A 261 20.78 7.10 8.56
CA THR A 261 20.75 7.84 9.82
C THR A 261 20.98 6.91 11.03
N ALA A 262 20.36 5.73 11.03
CA ALA A 262 20.55 4.71 12.06
C ALA A 262 22.01 4.21 12.11
N VAL A 263 22.63 3.93 10.96
CA VAL A 263 24.06 3.56 10.88
C VAL A 263 24.94 4.66 11.47
N VAL A 264 24.72 5.92 11.09
CA VAL A 264 25.51 7.05 11.60
C VAL A 264 25.41 7.16 13.11
N ALA A 265 24.20 7.05 13.67
CA ALA A 265 23.99 7.07 15.12
C ALA A 265 24.71 5.92 15.83
N PHE A 266 24.64 4.70 15.28
CA PHE A 266 25.30 3.52 15.83
C PHE A 266 26.82 3.56 15.75
N CYS A 267 27.37 3.95 14.61
CA CYS A 267 28.81 4.11 14.44
C CYS A 267 29.36 5.19 15.37
N ASN A 268 28.63 6.30 15.56
CA ASN A 268 29.01 7.35 16.50
C ASN A 268 29.02 6.84 17.95
N TRP A 269 28.03 6.05 18.36
CA TRP A 269 27.98 5.39 19.67
C TRP A 269 29.16 4.45 19.91
N GLN A 270 29.45 3.57 18.96
CA GLN A 270 30.57 2.63 19.04
C GLN A 270 31.92 3.39 19.07
N SER A 271 32.06 4.43 18.25
CA SER A 271 33.25 5.30 18.24
C SER A 271 33.46 6.00 19.59
N LEU A 272 32.40 6.48 20.25
CA LEU A 272 32.48 7.10 21.57
C LEU A 272 32.92 6.12 22.66
N ARG A 273 32.64 4.82 22.49
CA ARG A 273 33.01 3.74 23.42
C ARG A 273 34.38 3.13 23.14
N ASN A 274 35.10 3.56 22.10
CA ASN A 274 36.32 2.93 21.60
C ASN A 274 36.11 1.46 21.17
N GLU A 275 34.96 1.17 20.55
CA GLU A 275 34.65 -0.14 19.98
C GLU A 275 35.12 -0.24 18.52
N LYS A 276 35.36 -1.48 18.07
CA LYS A 276 35.72 -1.80 16.69
C LYS A 276 34.50 -1.70 15.77
N LEU A 277 34.63 -0.93 14.68
CA LEU A 277 33.57 -0.72 13.69
C LEU A 277 33.52 -1.80 12.60
N ASP A 278 34.61 -2.56 12.43
CA ASP A 278 34.77 -3.68 11.49
C ASP A 278 34.10 -4.99 11.99
N THR A 279 33.07 -4.88 12.82
CA THR A 279 32.35 -6.01 13.42
C THR A 279 30.99 -6.20 12.74
N ILE A 280 30.31 -7.32 13.00
CA ILE A 280 28.96 -7.59 12.48
C ILE A 280 27.86 -6.73 13.15
N GLU A 281 28.20 -6.03 14.22
CA GLU A 281 27.25 -5.28 15.06
C GLU A 281 26.44 -4.20 14.32
N PRO A 282 27.03 -3.39 13.41
CA PRO A 282 26.26 -2.43 12.62
C PRO A 282 25.22 -3.11 11.73
N ILE A 283 25.53 -4.28 11.18
CA ILE A 283 24.60 -5.05 10.32
C ILE A 283 23.46 -5.60 11.17
N LEU A 284 23.77 -6.17 12.34
CA LEU A 284 22.74 -6.67 13.26
C LEU A 284 21.83 -5.56 13.77
N PHE A 285 22.39 -4.37 14.02
CA PHE A 285 21.60 -3.20 14.40
C PHE A 285 20.64 -2.76 13.29
N LEU A 286 21.04 -2.83 12.02
CA LEU A 286 20.13 -2.50 10.91
C LEU A 286 19.00 -3.53 10.76
N LEU A 287 19.32 -4.82 10.92
CA LEU A 287 18.34 -5.90 10.81
C LEU A 287 17.40 -5.99 12.02
N SER A 288 17.88 -5.60 13.20
CA SER A 288 17.14 -5.60 14.46
C SER A 288 17.49 -4.37 15.31
N PRO A 289 16.92 -3.19 15.00
CA PRO A 289 17.30 -1.93 15.65
C PRO A 289 16.95 -1.90 17.15
N LEU A 290 15.94 -2.67 17.56
CA LEU A 290 15.51 -2.78 18.95
C LEU A 290 16.47 -3.63 19.81
N ILE A 291 17.45 -4.31 19.19
CA ILE A 291 18.40 -5.16 19.91
C ILE A 291 19.18 -4.41 20.97
N VAL A 292 19.59 -3.16 20.69
CA VAL A 292 20.35 -2.35 21.64
C VAL A 292 19.48 -1.97 22.83
N VAL A 293 18.21 -1.65 22.61
CA VAL A 293 17.25 -1.35 23.67
C VAL A 293 17.05 -2.58 24.56
N ALA A 294 16.81 -3.74 23.95
CA ALA A 294 16.60 -4.99 24.66
C ALA A 294 17.85 -5.42 25.46
N GLN A 295 19.03 -5.39 24.85
CA GLN A 295 20.29 -5.76 25.51
C GLN A 295 20.66 -4.79 26.64
N THR A 296 20.44 -3.49 26.44
CA THR A 296 20.68 -2.48 27.48
C THR A 296 19.71 -2.68 28.66
N ALA A 297 18.43 -2.90 28.40
CA ALA A 297 17.44 -3.17 29.44
C ALA A 297 17.77 -4.45 30.23
N LEU A 298 18.12 -5.53 29.53
CA LEU A 298 18.54 -6.79 30.15
C LEU A 298 19.79 -6.59 31.03
N GLY A 299 20.79 -5.84 30.54
CA GLY A 299 21.99 -5.51 31.30
C GLY A 299 21.66 -4.75 32.58
N VAL A 300 20.80 -3.73 32.50
CA VAL A 300 20.34 -2.98 33.68
C VAL A 300 19.61 -3.88 34.67
N ILE A 301 18.72 -4.78 34.20
CA ILE A 301 18.00 -5.73 35.05
C ILE A 301 18.98 -6.66 35.79
N ILE A 302 19.91 -7.27 35.06
CA ILE A 302 20.91 -8.19 35.64
C ILE A 302 21.73 -7.47 36.72
N ILE A 303 22.23 -6.26 36.42
CA ILE A 303 23.07 -5.50 37.35
C ILE A 303 22.32 -5.19 38.66
N ASN A 304 21.06 -4.75 38.56
CA ASN A 304 20.28 -4.39 39.75
C ASN A 304 19.84 -5.63 40.55
N LEU A 305 19.37 -6.69 39.89
CA LEU A 305 18.96 -7.93 40.57
C LEU A 305 20.14 -8.60 41.27
N SER A 306 21.30 -8.70 40.61
CA SER A 306 22.49 -9.26 41.24
C SER A 306 22.93 -8.43 42.45
N PHE A 307 22.86 -7.10 42.39
CA PHE A 307 23.22 -6.25 43.52
C PHE A 307 22.28 -6.43 44.72
N VAL A 308 20.97 -6.50 44.49
CA VAL A 308 19.98 -6.78 45.55
C VAL A 308 20.22 -8.17 46.16
N TYR A 309 20.46 -9.18 45.32
CA TYR A 309 20.75 -10.54 45.76
C TYR A 309 22.02 -10.61 46.62
N ASP A 310 23.11 -9.98 46.15
CA ASP A 310 24.39 -9.98 46.84
C ASP A 310 24.31 -9.26 48.21
N ILE A 311 23.58 -8.15 48.29
CA ILE A 311 23.31 -7.44 49.57
C ILE A 311 22.46 -8.29 50.51
N ALA A 312 21.45 -8.99 50.00
CA ALA A 312 20.59 -9.84 50.82
C ALA A 312 21.36 -11.02 51.45
N LEU A 313 22.37 -11.55 50.75
CA LEU A 313 23.21 -12.64 51.23
C LEU A 313 24.35 -12.18 52.16
N SER A 314 24.98 -11.03 51.88
CA SER A 314 26.14 -10.53 52.65
C SER A 314 26.05 -9.04 52.95
N PRO A 315 25.13 -8.62 53.84
CA PRO A 315 24.91 -7.20 54.13
C PRO A 315 26.13 -6.50 54.76
N LYS A 316 27.03 -7.26 55.39
CA LYS A 316 28.27 -6.73 56.00
C LYS A 316 29.34 -6.32 54.98
N SER A 317 29.16 -6.65 53.69
CA SER A 317 30.14 -6.39 52.61
C SER A 317 29.67 -5.30 51.62
N PHE A 318 28.82 -4.37 52.07
CA PHE A 318 28.16 -3.37 51.23
C PHE A 318 29.11 -2.60 50.29
N HIS A 319 30.28 -2.17 50.77
CA HIS A 319 31.26 -1.45 49.94
C HIS A 319 31.77 -2.28 48.75
N ILE A 320 32.00 -3.58 48.94
CA ILE A 320 32.48 -4.49 47.89
C ILE A 320 31.38 -4.69 46.83
N HIS A 321 30.12 -4.80 47.26
CA HIS A 321 28.98 -4.90 46.36
C HIS A 321 28.77 -3.61 45.56
N LEU A 322 28.98 -2.44 46.18
CA LEU A 322 28.88 -1.14 45.52
C LEU A 322 29.99 -0.95 44.46
N GLU A 323 31.22 -1.39 44.75
CA GLU A 323 32.30 -1.40 43.76
C GLU A 323 32.01 -2.35 42.59
N THR A 324 31.43 -3.51 42.88
CA THR A 324 31.03 -4.49 41.86
C THR A 324 29.90 -3.96 40.99
N TYR A 325 28.91 -3.27 41.59
CA TYR A 325 27.84 -2.58 40.88
C TYR A 325 28.40 -1.51 39.96
N ALA A 326 29.24 -0.60 40.48
CA ALA A 326 29.87 0.46 39.69
C ALA A 326 30.71 -0.11 38.53
N ARG A 327 31.40 -1.23 38.75
CA ARG A 327 32.18 -1.93 37.73
C ARG A 327 31.29 -2.50 36.62
N ARG A 328 30.21 -3.22 36.97
CA ARG A 328 29.27 -3.77 35.99
C ARG A 328 28.57 -2.65 35.22
N TRP A 329 28.19 -1.57 35.90
CA TRP A 329 27.58 -0.38 35.30
C TRP A 329 28.51 0.30 34.29
N ASN A 330 29.76 0.57 34.69
CA ASN A 330 30.78 1.13 33.78
C ASN A 330 31.13 0.16 32.65
N THR A 331 31.03 -1.16 32.85
CA THR A 331 31.21 -2.16 31.79
C THR A 331 30.06 -2.09 30.78
N LEU A 332 28.82 -1.84 31.21
CA LEU A 332 27.68 -1.72 30.30
C LEU A 332 27.74 -0.42 29.47
N PHE A 333 27.95 0.72 30.13
CA PHE A 333 27.80 2.05 29.50
C PHE A 333 29.11 2.78 29.16
N GLY A 334 30.20 2.44 29.85
CA GLY A 334 31.47 3.17 29.77
C GLY A 334 32.31 2.89 28.52
N LYS A 335 33.41 3.63 28.41
CA LYS A 335 34.39 3.52 27.32
C LYS A 335 35.40 2.41 27.59
N LYS A 336 35.81 1.67 26.55
CA LYS A 336 36.98 0.80 26.63
C LYS A 336 38.25 1.65 26.82
N PRO A 337 39.19 1.23 27.69
CA PRO A 337 40.48 1.89 27.79
C PRO A 337 41.21 1.73 26.45
N SER A 338 41.79 2.82 25.94
CA SER A 338 42.63 2.75 24.76
C SER A 338 43.97 2.09 25.12
N PRO A 339 44.51 1.14 24.34
CA PRO A 339 45.86 0.65 24.58
C PRO A 339 46.86 1.81 24.47
N PRO A 340 47.92 1.85 25.30
CA PRO A 340 48.95 2.87 25.21
C PRO A 340 49.76 2.64 23.92
N TRP A 341 49.34 3.26 22.82
CA TRP A 341 50.14 3.29 21.61
C TRP A 341 51.24 4.34 21.78
N ARG A 342 52.50 3.87 21.76
CA ARG A 342 53.70 4.69 21.61
C ARG A 342 53.59 5.49 20.31
N THR A 343 53.45 6.81 20.41
CA THR A 343 53.73 7.72 19.30
C THR A 343 55.18 8.20 19.44
N PRO A 344 56.07 7.96 18.46
CA PRO A 344 57.27 8.78 18.33
C PRO A 344 56.81 10.16 17.86
N THR A 345 57.31 11.20 18.52
CA THR A 345 57.14 12.64 18.22
C THR A 345 55.78 13.24 18.60
N GLY A 346 55.85 14.18 19.55
CA GLY A 346 54.70 14.88 20.09
C GLY A 346 54.02 15.75 19.06
N SER A 347 52.74 15.47 18.81
CA SER A 347 51.81 16.52 18.39
C SER A 347 51.00 16.92 19.61
N ARG A 348 51.21 18.15 20.06
CA ARG A 348 50.43 18.80 21.12
C ARG A 348 49.03 19.00 20.55
N GLN A 349 48.13 18.03 20.73
CA GLN A 349 46.75 18.13 20.27
C GLN A 349 46.14 19.38 20.92
N SER A 350 45.93 20.44 20.13
CA SER A 350 45.54 21.74 20.69
C SER A 350 44.19 21.60 21.39
N ARG A 351 44.02 22.27 22.55
CA ARG A 351 42.72 22.32 23.26
C ARG A 351 41.56 22.66 22.29
N PHE A 352 41.85 23.52 21.32
CA PHE A 352 40.96 23.91 20.23
C PHE A 352 40.51 22.72 19.35
N GLY A 353 41.43 21.85 18.91
CA GLY A 353 41.08 20.66 18.12
C GLY A 353 40.19 19.66 18.88
N SER A 354 40.47 19.46 20.17
CA SER A 354 39.65 18.58 21.03
C SER A 354 38.23 19.11 21.27
N ALA A 355 38.07 20.44 21.36
CA ALA A 355 36.77 21.09 21.52
C ALA A 355 35.92 20.99 20.24
N TRP A 356 36.53 21.21 19.07
CA TRP A 356 35.87 21.06 17.77
C TRP A 356 35.38 19.63 17.51
N ILE A 357 36.17 18.61 17.87
CA ILE A 357 35.75 17.20 17.75
C ILE A 357 34.54 16.91 18.65
N ARG A 358 34.51 17.45 19.87
CA ARG A 358 33.36 17.30 20.78
C ARG A 358 32.12 18.01 20.25
N LEU A 359 32.28 19.22 19.72
CA LEU A 359 31.19 19.99 19.13
C LEU A 359 30.60 19.28 17.91
N GLY A 360 31.45 18.75 17.02
CA GLY A 360 31.01 17.97 15.86
C GLY A 360 30.23 16.70 16.27
N ARG A 361 30.72 15.98 17.28
CA ARG A 361 30.02 14.80 17.84
C ARG A 361 28.68 15.17 18.48
N ALA A 362 28.62 16.26 19.25
CA ALA A 362 27.38 16.75 19.84
C ALA A 362 26.36 17.10 18.74
N THR A 363 26.80 17.82 17.71
CA THR A 363 25.96 18.22 16.57
C THR A 363 25.39 17.00 15.86
N ALA A 364 26.21 15.99 15.57
CA ALA A 364 25.76 14.74 14.95
C ALA A 364 24.70 14.04 15.82
N ILE A 365 24.92 13.93 17.14
CA ILE A 365 23.96 13.31 18.08
C ILE A 365 22.64 14.06 18.11
N PHE A 366 22.66 15.40 18.18
CA PHE A 366 21.42 16.18 18.19
C PHE A 366 20.67 16.08 16.87
N ALA A 367 21.38 16.08 15.73
CA ALA A 367 20.76 15.92 14.42
C ALA A 367 20.11 14.54 14.26
N THR A 368 20.80 13.46 14.63
CA THR A 368 20.22 12.10 14.55
C THR A 368 19.05 11.95 15.53
N LEU A 369 19.19 12.45 16.77
CA LEU A 369 18.13 12.39 17.77
C LEU A 369 16.86 13.15 17.33
N PHE A 370 17.03 14.35 16.75
CA PHE A 370 15.92 15.13 16.21
C PHE A 370 15.20 14.37 15.08
N GLN A 371 15.96 13.82 14.13
CA GLN A 371 15.41 13.05 13.01
C GLN A 371 14.59 11.84 13.48
N PHE A 372 15.10 11.10 14.47
CA PHE A 372 14.39 9.95 15.03
C PHE A 372 13.14 10.37 15.82
N ALA A 373 13.24 11.43 16.65
CA ALA A 373 12.09 11.94 17.40
C ALA A 373 10.97 12.44 16.47
N ALA A 374 11.34 13.16 15.40
CA ALA A 374 10.40 13.60 14.38
C ALA A 374 9.72 12.42 13.68
N THR A 375 10.49 11.37 13.34
CA THR A 375 9.95 10.17 12.69
C THR A 375 8.96 9.41 13.59
N VAL A 376 9.29 9.25 14.87
CA VAL A 376 8.41 8.64 15.88
C VAL A 376 7.13 9.47 16.04
N PHE A 377 7.26 10.80 16.15
CA PHE A 377 6.11 11.71 16.25
C PHE A 377 5.19 11.62 15.03
N LEU A 378 5.76 11.64 13.82
CA LEU A 378 4.98 11.57 12.58
C LEU A 378 4.26 10.22 12.43
N TYR A 379 4.93 9.12 12.81
CA TYR A 379 4.32 7.79 12.84
C TYR A 379 3.10 7.76 13.79
N GLN A 380 3.26 8.29 15.01
CA GLN A 380 2.19 8.32 16.01
C GLN A 380 1.04 9.25 15.60
N ARG A 381 1.36 10.42 15.03
CA ARG A 381 0.36 11.34 14.47
C ARG A 381 -0.46 10.70 13.36
N ARG A 382 0.19 9.95 12.45
CA ARG A 382 -0.48 9.24 11.36
C ARG A 382 -1.42 8.18 11.89
N LYS A 383 -0.93 7.32 12.79
CA LYS A 383 -1.74 6.30 13.47
C LYS A 383 -2.99 6.90 14.13
N ASN A 384 -2.82 8.02 14.84
CA ASN A 384 -3.93 8.65 15.56
C ASN A 384 -4.97 9.29 14.62
N ARG A 385 -4.56 9.77 13.44
CA ARG A 385 -5.47 10.43 12.49
C ARG A 385 -6.15 9.49 11.51
N HIS A 386 -5.44 8.46 11.06
CA HIS A 386 -5.86 7.63 9.93
C HIS A 386 -6.00 6.14 10.29
N GLY A 387 -5.82 5.77 11.56
CA GLY A 387 -5.92 4.39 12.00
C GLY A 387 -4.69 3.55 11.67
N TRP A 388 -4.77 2.25 11.97
CA TRP A 388 -3.68 1.29 11.73
C TRP A 388 -3.53 0.93 10.26
N ASP A 389 -4.62 0.92 9.49
CA ASP A 389 -4.63 0.50 8.08
C ASP A 389 -3.91 1.50 7.15
N ALA A 390 -3.63 2.71 7.64
CA ALA A 390 -2.86 3.73 6.94
C ALA A 390 -1.34 3.56 7.08
N LEU A 391 -0.86 2.56 7.84
CA LEU A 391 0.57 2.31 8.06
C LEU A 391 1.04 1.13 7.20
N THR A 392 2.08 1.38 6.40
CA THR A 392 2.70 0.32 5.61
C THR A 392 3.76 -0.44 6.42
N VAL A 393 4.18 -1.60 5.91
CA VAL A 393 5.33 -2.35 6.46
C VAL A 393 6.58 -1.45 6.55
N LEU A 394 6.78 -0.56 5.58
CA LEU A 394 7.90 0.40 5.56
C LEU A 394 7.80 1.44 6.67
N ASP A 395 6.59 1.91 7.00
CA ASP A 395 6.38 2.85 8.10
C ASP A 395 6.71 2.19 9.45
N HIS A 396 6.33 0.93 9.66
CA HIS A 396 6.72 0.16 10.85
C HIS A 396 8.24 0.00 10.97
N ARG A 397 8.92 -0.27 9.86
CA ARG A 397 10.40 -0.38 9.85
C ARG A 397 11.12 0.92 10.14
N THR A 398 10.66 2.00 9.52
CA THR A 398 11.21 3.33 9.76
C THR A 398 11.02 3.73 11.23
N PHE A 399 9.89 3.32 11.83
CA PHE A 399 9.64 3.50 13.26
C PHE A 399 10.60 2.69 14.15
N GLU A 400 10.77 1.38 13.90
CA GLU A 400 11.71 0.54 14.67
C GLU A 400 13.15 1.07 14.63
N LEU A 401 13.63 1.44 13.42
CA LEU A 401 14.93 2.08 13.23
C LEU A 401 15.06 3.37 14.02
N SER A 402 13.99 4.17 14.08
CA SER A 402 13.99 5.44 14.81
C SER A 402 14.03 5.23 16.32
N VAL A 403 13.30 4.23 16.85
CA VAL A 403 13.36 3.90 18.28
C VAL A 403 14.75 3.41 18.68
N GLY A 404 15.33 2.48 17.91
CA GLY A 404 16.69 1.99 18.15
C GLY A 404 17.75 3.10 18.03
N GLY A 405 17.66 3.91 16.96
CA GLY A 405 18.55 5.03 16.71
C GLY A 405 18.47 6.14 17.76
N ALA A 406 17.26 6.45 18.25
CA ALA A 406 17.05 7.42 19.34
C ALA A 406 17.70 6.93 20.63
N ALA A 407 17.51 5.66 21.00
CA ALA A 407 18.12 5.07 22.19
C ALA A 407 19.65 5.17 22.14
N VAL A 408 20.25 4.80 21.01
CA VAL A 408 21.69 4.88 20.79
C VAL A 408 22.21 6.34 20.81
N SER A 409 21.44 7.28 20.26
CA SER A 409 21.78 8.71 20.29
C SER A 409 21.73 9.27 21.71
N LEU A 410 20.75 8.88 22.53
CA LEU A 410 20.66 9.26 23.94
C LEU A 410 21.82 8.69 24.77
N LEU A 411 22.17 7.43 24.56
CA LEU A 411 23.33 6.80 25.20
C LEU A 411 24.63 7.52 24.79
N SER A 412 24.76 7.88 23.51
CA SER A 412 25.89 8.67 23.00
C SER A 412 25.97 10.03 23.67
N LEU A 413 24.84 10.71 23.86
CA LEU A 413 24.78 12.00 24.56
C LEU A 413 25.23 11.86 26.01
N ALA A 414 24.71 10.85 26.74
CA ALA A 414 25.09 10.57 28.12
C ALA A 414 26.60 10.33 28.27
N LEU A 415 27.19 9.61 27.33
CA LEU A 415 28.63 9.31 27.29
C LEU A 415 29.48 10.53 26.88
N LEU A 416 28.95 11.42 26.04
CA LEU A 416 29.62 12.66 25.65
C LEU A 416 29.62 13.68 26.79
N LEU A 417 28.50 13.80 27.51
CA LEU A 417 28.32 14.69 28.66
C LEU A 417 28.98 14.16 29.94
N LYS A 418 29.48 12.92 29.94
CA LYS A 418 30.08 12.24 31.10
C LYS A 418 29.12 12.21 32.30
N LEU A 419 27.88 11.81 32.07
CA LEU A 419 26.92 11.61 33.15
C LEU A 419 27.46 10.59 34.17
N PRO A 420 27.04 10.66 35.45
CA PRO A 420 27.46 9.71 36.48
C PRO A 420 27.25 8.26 36.02
N GLY A 421 28.29 7.43 36.05
CA GLY A 421 28.25 6.04 35.58
C GLY A 421 28.54 5.83 34.07
N PHE A 422 28.77 6.90 33.30
CA PHE A 422 29.24 6.84 31.90
C PHE A 422 30.75 7.15 31.83
N GLY A 423 31.54 6.46 32.66
CA GLY A 423 32.98 6.67 32.82
C GLY A 423 33.86 5.79 31.94
N TYR A 424 35.10 5.58 32.37
CA TYR A 424 35.98 4.56 31.79
C TYR A 424 35.66 3.21 32.42
N MET A 425 35.69 2.14 31.62
CA MET A 425 35.81 0.79 32.16
C MET A 425 37.08 0.77 33.03
N PRO A 426 37.02 0.27 34.28
CA PRO A 426 38.21 0.21 35.13
C PRO A 426 39.32 -0.53 34.39
N GLU A 427 40.52 0.07 34.35
CA GLU A 427 41.70 -0.59 33.80
C GLU A 427 41.86 -1.92 34.54
N THR A 428 41.64 -3.01 33.84
CA THR A 428 42.22 -4.28 34.26
C THR A 428 43.72 -4.12 34.07
N MET A 429 44.43 -3.62 35.09
CA MET A 429 45.74 -4.20 35.37
C MET A 429 45.52 -5.71 35.34
N TYR A 430 46.34 -6.40 34.56
CA TYR A 430 46.25 -7.83 34.32
C TYR A 430 46.50 -8.58 35.64
N ILE A 431 45.47 -8.64 36.49
CA ILE A 431 45.42 -9.49 37.68
C ILE A 431 44.70 -10.77 37.23
N PRO A 432 45.38 -11.93 37.20
CA PRO A 432 44.86 -13.18 36.60
C PRO A 432 43.55 -13.71 37.21
N GLU A 433 43.08 -13.15 38.33
CA GLU A 433 41.97 -13.68 39.12
C GLU A 433 40.60 -13.06 38.81
N TYR A 434 40.50 -12.06 37.91
CA TYR A 434 39.23 -11.36 37.68
C TYR A 434 38.78 -11.35 36.22
N LYS A 435 37.88 -12.27 35.86
CA LYS A 435 37.24 -12.33 34.54
C LYS A 435 36.06 -11.35 34.47
N PRO A 436 35.89 -10.57 33.38
CA PRO A 436 34.70 -9.74 33.20
C PRO A 436 33.44 -10.62 33.12
N ASP A 437 32.34 -10.12 33.71
CA ASP A 437 31.06 -10.84 33.81
C ASP A 437 30.51 -11.15 32.40
N PRO A 438 30.44 -12.43 31.98
CA PRO A 438 30.01 -12.80 30.64
C PRO A 438 28.61 -12.31 30.28
N ALA A 439 27.71 -12.21 31.26
CA ALA A 439 26.34 -11.75 31.05
C ALA A 439 26.30 -10.25 30.74
N VAL A 440 27.13 -9.45 31.41
CA VAL A 440 27.24 -8.00 31.16
C VAL A 440 27.95 -7.74 29.84
N ILE A 441 28.96 -8.54 29.47
CA ILE A 441 29.63 -8.45 28.15
C ILE A 441 28.65 -8.75 27.02
N PHE A 442 27.79 -9.76 27.18
CA PHE A 442 26.74 -10.07 26.22
C PHE A 442 25.76 -8.89 26.05
N CYS A 443 25.29 -8.32 27.15
CA CYS A 443 24.37 -7.16 27.14
C CYS A 443 25.03 -5.87 26.62
N ARG A 444 26.36 -5.76 26.71
CA ARG A 444 27.13 -4.62 26.19
C ARG A 444 27.12 -4.53 24.66
N GLY A 445 26.96 -5.68 23.98
CA GLY A 445 27.20 -5.77 22.54
C GLY A 445 28.68 -5.88 22.18
N ASP A 446 29.51 -6.43 23.08
CA ASP A 446 30.97 -6.51 22.88
C ASP A 446 31.34 -7.64 21.92
N SER A 447 32.30 -7.43 21.02
CA SER A 447 32.81 -8.45 20.09
C SER A 447 33.45 -9.67 20.77
N ARG A 448 33.72 -9.59 22.08
CA ARG A 448 34.23 -10.70 22.91
C ARG A 448 33.15 -11.72 23.31
N ARG A 449 31.87 -11.50 22.98
CA ARG A 449 30.79 -12.46 23.21
C ARG A 449 30.88 -13.68 22.28
N CYS A 450 30.27 -14.80 22.67
CA CYS A 450 30.34 -16.07 21.94
C CYS A 450 30.03 -15.90 20.44
N PRO A 451 30.86 -16.36 19.50
CA PRO A 451 30.70 -16.10 18.06
C PRO A 451 29.35 -16.51 17.45
N SER A 452 28.56 -17.39 18.08
CA SER A 452 27.26 -17.86 17.56
C SER A 452 26.02 -17.19 18.19
N TRP A 453 26.21 -16.20 19.06
CA TRP A 453 25.13 -15.60 19.85
C TRP A 453 23.97 -14.99 19.01
N TYR A 454 24.28 -14.55 17.78
CA TYR A 454 23.30 -13.95 16.86
C TYR A 454 22.31 -14.98 16.30
N GLN A 455 22.56 -16.29 16.45
CA GLN A 455 21.62 -17.34 16.03
C GLN A 455 20.28 -17.26 16.78
N ILE A 456 20.27 -16.70 17.99
CA ILE A 456 19.05 -16.46 18.78
C ILE A 456 18.12 -15.45 18.08
N LEU A 457 18.66 -14.52 17.30
CA LEU A 457 17.87 -13.54 16.53
C LEU A 457 17.20 -14.15 15.29
N TYR A 458 17.68 -15.33 14.85
CA TYR A 458 17.14 -16.08 13.71
C TYR A 458 16.24 -17.25 14.13
N ALA A 459 16.01 -17.46 15.43
CA ALA A 459 15.00 -18.38 15.93
C ALA A 459 13.61 -17.76 15.66
N SER A 460 12.83 -18.42 14.79
CA SER A 460 11.52 -17.97 14.30
C SER A 460 10.49 -17.68 15.40
N ASP A 461 10.71 -18.20 16.60
CA ASP A 461 9.75 -18.18 17.70
C ASP A 461 9.96 -16.98 18.65
N ILE A 462 11.08 -16.25 18.53
CA ILE A 462 11.47 -15.16 19.45
C ILE A 462 11.80 -13.86 18.69
N GLY A 463 12.27 -13.94 17.45
CA GLY A 463 12.50 -12.77 16.59
C GLY A 463 11.20 -12.25 16.01
N SER A 464 10.95 -10.93 16.07
CA SER A 464 9.83 -10.29 15.38
C SER A 464 9.76 -10.79 13.94
N ALA A 465 8.64 -11.39 13.55
CA ALA A 465 8.36 -11.96 12.22
C ALA A 465 8.60 -10.98 11.06
N THR A 466 8.83 -9.70 11.37
CA THR A 466 9.22 -8.68 10.42
C THR A 466 10.67 -8.86 9.92
N SER A 467 11.65 -9.17 10.80
CA SER A 467 13.12 -9.02 10.63
C SER A 467 13.72 -9.57 9.32
N ALA A 468 13.45 -10.81 8.96
CA ALA A 468 14.01 -11.46 7.76
C ALA A 468 13.09 -11.37 6.52
N ALA A 469 11.79 -11.21 6.71
CA ALA A 469 10.81 -11.22 5.62
C ALA A 469 10.90 -9.98 4.72
N THR A 470 11.36 -8.83 5.23
CA THR A 470 11.35 -7.57 4.48
C THR A 470 12.38 -7.52 3.34
N TRP A 471 13.52 -8.21 3.45
CA TRP A 471 14.53 -8.27 2.38
C TRP A 471 14.18 -9.29 1.28
N LEU A 472 13.41 -10.33 1.61
CA LEU A 472 12.97 -11.37 0.68
C LEU A 472 11.64 -11.04 -0.01
N ALA A 473 10.78 -10.21 0.60
CA ALA A 473 9.49 -9.81 0.02
C ALA A 473 9.61 -8.85 -1.17
N VAL A 474 10.73 -8.11 -1.32
CA VAL A 474 10.96 -7.21 -2.47
C VAL A 474 11.15 -7.98 -3.80
N ARG A 475 11.28 -9.32 -3.75
CA ARG A 475 11.50 -10.15 -4.95
C ARG A 475 10.32 -11.03 -5.38
N ARG A 476 9.16 -10.96 -4.70
CA ARG A 476 8.05 -11.89 -5.00
C ARG A 476 6.90 -11.33 -5.82
N ASP A 477 6.90 -10.04 -6.14
CA ASP A 477 5.90 -9.42 -7.02
C ASP A 477 6.58 -8.66 -8.18
N LEU A 478 7.32 -9.40 -9.01
CA LEU A 478 7.74 -8.99 -10.37
C LEU A 478 7.23 -10.00 -11.39
#